data_AF-A0A2U2HIM2-F1
#
_entry.id   AF-A0A2U2HIM2-F1
#
_cell.length_a   1.000
_cell.length_b   1.000
_cell.length_c   1.000
_cell.angle_alpha   90.00
_cell.angle_beta   90.00
_cell.angle_gamma   90.00
#
_symmetry.space_group_name_H-M   'P 1'
#
loop_
_entity.id
_entity.type
_entity.pdbx_description
1 polymer ?
#
loop_
_entity_poly.entity_id
_entity_poly.type
_entity_poly.pdbx_seq_one_letter_code
_entity_poly.pdbx_strand_id
1 'polypeptide(L)'
;MKMITAIIKPFKLDEVREALSAINVQGITVTEVKGFGRQKGHTELYRGAEYVVDFLPKTKIEAAVDDAIVDQAIEAIETAARTGKIGDGKIFVYNLEQVVRIRTGETGNEAL
;
A
#
# COMPACT_ATOMS: atom_id res chain seq x y z
N MET A 1 -4.57 -16.21 -7.10
CA MET A 1 -4.01 -14.84 -7.09
C MET A 1 -4.50 -14.10 -5.86
N LYS A 2 -3.77 -13.09 -5.41
CA LYS A 2 -4.18 -12.21 -4.31
C LYS A 2 -4.09 -10.74 -4.72
N MET A 3 -4.92 -9.92 -4.09
CA MET A 3 -4.74 -8.48 -4.04
C MET A 3 -4.07 -8.14 -2.72
N ILE A 4 -2.88 -7.55 -2.79
CA ILE A 4 -2.21 -6.98 -1.64
C ILE A 4 -2.56 -5.49 -1.59
N THR A 5 -3.14 -5.05 -0.47
CA THR A 5 -3.42 -3.64 -0.20
C THR A 5 -2.54 -3.18 0.97
N ALA A 6 -1.58 -2.31 0.71
CA ALA A 6 -0.71 -1.74 1.73
C ALA A 6 -1.04 -0.27 1.99
N ILE A 7 -1.30 0.09 3.24
CA ILE A 7 -1.41 1.47 3.69
C ILE A 7 -0.09 1.84 4.34
N ILE A 8 0.64 2.82 3.79
CA ILE A 8 1.98 3.18 4.24
C ILE A 8 2.13 4.69 4.46
N LYS A 9 3.27 5.11 5.02
CA LYS A 9 3.68 6.52 5.05
C LYS A 9 4.01 7.02 3.64
N PRO A 10 3.58 8.23 3.22
CA PRO A 10 3.75 8.67 1.84
C PRO A 10 5.17 8.66 1.31
N PHE A 11 6.15 9.08 2.12
CA PHE A 11 7.56 9.12 1.71
C PHE A 11 8.20 7.74 1.49
N LYS A 12 7.52 6.65 1.86
CA LYS A 12 8.00 5.28 1.63
C LYS A 12 7.57 4.68 0.29
N LEU A 13 6.78 5.42 -0.50
CA LEU A 13 6.24 4.91 -1.76
C LEU A 13 7.33 4.43 -2.73
N ASP A 14 8.38 5.22 -2.94
CA ASP A 14 9.43 4.88 -3.90
C ASP A 14 10.21 3.62 -3.48
N GLU A 15 10.59 3.51 -2.21
CA GLU A 15 11.26 2.33 -1.67
C GLU A 15 10.39 1.06 -1.82
N VAL A 16 9.08 1.16 -1.56
CA VAL A 16 8.16 0.02 -1.70
C VAL A 16 7.97 -0.36 -3.17
N ARG A 17 7.86 0.62 -4.07
CA ARG A 17 7.77 0.39 -5.52
C ARG A 17 9.01 -0.34 -6.04
N GLU A 18 10.19 0.08 -5.61
CA GLU A 18 11.45 -0.56 -6.00
C GLU A 18 11.59 -1.98 -5.46
N ALA A 19 11.22 -2.21 -4.19
CA ALA A 19 11.24 -3.54 -3.58
C ALA A 19 10.29 -4.52 -4.30
N LEU A 20 9.09 -4.07 -4.66
CA LEU A 20 8.14 -4.86 -5.45
C LEU A 20 8.66 -5.13 -6.87
N SER A 21 9.25 -4.12 -7.52
CA SER A 21 9.85 -4.28 -8.85
C SER A 21 11.00 -5.30 -8.84
N ALA A 22 11.81 -5.36 -7.78
CA ALA A 22 12.93 -6.29 -7.67
C ALA A 22 12.49 -7.77 -7.61
N ILE A 23 11.23 -8.02 -7.26
CA ILE A 23 10.62 -9.36 -7.23
C ILE A 23 9.65 -9.59 -8.39
N ASN A 24 9.77 -8.80 -9.47
CA ASN A 24 8.94 -8.86 -10.68
C ASN A 24 7.46 -8.50 -10.51
N VAL A 25 7.08 -7.78 -9.46
CA VAL A 25 5.75 -7.15 -9.36
C VAL A 25 5.81 -5.79 -10.07
N GLN A 26 5.45 -5.77 -11.35
CA GLN A 26 5.64 -4.60 -12.23
C GLN A 26 4.44 -3.63 -12.23
N GLY A 27 3.25 -4.09 -11.86
CA GLY A 27 2.03 -3.29 -11.84
C GLY A 27 1.55 -3.01 -10.43
N ILE A 28 1.42 -1.73 -10.07
CA ILE A 28 0.77 -1.29 -8.83
C ILE A 28 -0.19 -0.13 -9.14
N THR A 29 -1.25 -0.02 -8.34
CA THR A 29 -2.12 1.16 -8.31
C THR A 29 -1.89 1.89 -6.99
N VAL A 30 -1.83 3.22 -7.05
CA VAL A 30 -1.57 4.06 -5.87
C VAL A 30 -2.74 5.02 -5.68
N THR A 31 -3.19 5.18 -4.44
CA THR A 31 -4.25 6.13 -4.07
C THR A 31 -3.85 6.87 -2.80
N GLU A 32 -4.00 8.19 -2.79
CA GLU A 32 -3.83 8.98 -1.57
C GLU A 32 -5.05 8.80 -0.66
N VAL A 33 -4.79 8.50 0.62
CA VAL A 33 -5.85 8.27 1.61
C VAL A 33 -5.52 8.97 2.92
N LYS A 34 -6.53 9.07 3.79
CA LYS A 34 -6.41 9.62 5.13
C LYS A 34 -6.60 8.49 6.15
N GLY A 35 -5.65 8.33 7.07
CA GLY A 35 -5.67 7.31 8.11
C GLY A 35 -5.90 7.89 9.49
N PHE A 36 -6.68 7.20 10.31
CA PHE A 36 -6.89 7.48 11.74
C PHE A 36 -6.44 6.27 12.58
N GLY A 37 -5.91 6.48 13.78
CA GLY A 37 -5.55 5.38 14.67
C GLY A 37 -4.72 5.78 15.88
N ARG A 38 -3.82 4.87 16.32
CA ARG A 38 -2.95 5.11 17.48
C ARG A 38 -1.99 6.27 17.31
N GLN A 39 -1.64 6.60 16.06
CA GLN A 39 -0.97 7.84 15.74
C GLN A 39 -2.02 8.95 15.89
N LYS A 40 -2.17 9.48 17.10
CA LYS A 40 -3.00 10.66 17.33
C LYS A 40 -2.40 11.79 16.50
N GLY A 41 -3.21 12.47 15.69
CA GLY A 41 -2.71 13.70 15.11
C GLY A 41 -2.57 14.77 16.18
N HIS A 42 -1.82 15.80 15.84
CA HIS A 42 -1.51 16.90 16.73
C HIS A 42 -2.51 18.04 16.52
N THR A 43 -2.75 18.84 17.55
CA THR A 43 -3.50 20.09 17.42
C THR A 43 -2.60 21.10 16.70
N GLU A 44 -3.04 21.57 15.54
CA GLU A 44 -2.39 22.68 14.83
C GLU A 44 -3.14 23.97 15.12
N LEU A 45 -2.40 25.05 15.39
CA LEU A 45 -2.97 26.38 15.49
C LEU A 45 -3.03 26.98 14.08
N TYR A 46 -4.23 27.15 13.53
CA TYR A 46 -4.42 27.80 12.24
C TYR A 46 -5.28 29.06 12.40
N ARG A 47 -4.69 30.23 12.12
CA ARG A 47 -5.32 31.55 12.28
C ARG A 47 -5.97 31.79 13.66
N GLY A 48 -5.33 31.30 14.73
CA GLY A 48 -5.79 31.49 16.11
C GLY A 48 -6.92 30.53 16.55
N ALA A 49 -7.33 29.59 15.70
CA ALA A 49 -8.22 28.49 16.08
C ALA A 49 -7.41 27.18 16.18
N GLU A 50 -7.70 26.38 17.21
CA GLU A 50 -7.18 25.03 17.36
C GLU A 50 -7.90 24.09 16.40
N TYR A 51 -7.16 23.49 15.47
CA TYR A 51 -7.64 22.41 14.62
C TYR A 51 -7.05 21.09 15.13
N VAL A 52 -7.93 20.18 15.54
CA VAL A 52 -7.53 18.79 15.80
C VAL A 52 -7.36 18.11 14.46
N VAL A 53 -6.12 17.78 14.10
CA VAL A 53 -5.86 16.96 12.91
C VAL A 53 -6.15 15.51 13.30
N ASP A 54 -7.37 15.03 13.06
CA ASP A 54 -7.69 13.63 13.38
C ASP A 54 -7.02 12.66 12.38
N PHE A 55 -6.96 13.05 11.11
CA PHE A 55 -6.51 12.18 10.03
C PHE A 55 -5.14 12.58 9.50
N LEU A 56 -4.28 11.58 9.32
CA LEU A 56 -2.95 11.75 8.74
C LEU A 56 -2.89 11.22 7.31
N PRO A 57 -2.18 11.89 6.40
CA PRO A 57 -2.02 11.42 5.02
C PRO A 57 -1.27 10.08 5.00
N LYS A 58 -1.76 9.16 4.18
CA LYS A 58 -1.19 7.84 3.92
C LYS A 58 -1.27 7.55 2.43
N THR A 59 -0.45 6.62 1.99
CA THR A 59 -0.50 6.10 0.62
C THR A 59 -1.05 4.69 0.66
N LYS A 60 -2.11 4.43 -0.11
CA LYS A 60 -2.63 3.09 -0.37
C LYS A 60 -2.00 2.57 -1.65
N ILE A 61 -1.36 1.41 -1.56
CA ILE A 61 -0.79 0.68 -2.70
C ILE A 61 -1.62 -0.59 -2.87
N GLU A 62 -2.06 -0.86 -4.08
CA GLU A 62 -2.79 -2.06 -4.48
C GLU A 62 -1.99 -2.79 -5.56
N ALA A 63 -1.65 -4.06 -5.30
CA ALA A 63 -0.87 -4.90 -6.18
C ALA A 63 -1.54 -6.28 -6.30
N ALA A 64 -1.90 -6.67 -7.52
CA ALA A 64 -2.35 -8.03 -7.80
C ALA A 64 -1.12 -8.93 -8.02
N VAL A 65 -1.07 -10.07 -7.35
CA VAL A 65 0.08 -10.99 -7.41
C VAL A 65 -0.36 -12.44 -7.53
N ASP A 66 0.52 -13.27 -8.10
CA ASP A 66 0.37 -14.72 -8.12
C ASP A 66 0.44 -15.27 -6.69
N ASP A 67 -0.31 -16.34 -6.38
CA ASP A 67 -0.29 -16.95 -5.05
C ASP A 67 1.12 -17.40 -4.62
N ALA A 68 1.98 -17.78 -5.58
CA ALA A 68 3.34 -18.25 -5.34
C ALA A 68 4.30 -17.18 -4.80
N ILE A 69 4.00 -15.89 -4.99
CA ILE A 69 4.88 -14.78 -4.56
C ILE A 69 4.24 -13.89 -3.48
N VAL A 70 3.09 -14.27 -2.93
CA VAL A 70 2.36 -13.45 -1.94
C VAL A 70 3.22 -13.15 -0.72
N ASP A 71 3.81 -14.18 -0.13
CA ASP A 71 4.61 -14.03 1.09
C ASP A 71 5.85 -13.16 0.83
N GLN A 72 6.50 -13.37 -0.32
CA GLN A 72 7.64 -12.56 -0.75
C GLN A 72 7.26 -11.09 -0.96
N ALA A 73 6.10 -10.81 -1.55
CA ALA A 73 5.59 -9.46 -1.74
C ALA A 73 5.22 -8.78 -0.43
N ILE A 74 4.64 -9.52 0.52
CA ILE A 74 4.36 -9.01 1.88
C ILE A 74 5.66 -8.63 2.57
N GLU A 75 6.67 -9.50 2.56
CA GLU A 75 7.97 -9.25 3.18
C GLU A 75 8.68 -8.04 2.56
N ALA A 76 8.65 -7.92 1.23
CA ALA A 76 9.23 -6.79 0.50
C ALA A 76 8.57 -5.46 0.90
N ILE A 77 7.24 -5.40 0.91
CA ILE A 77 6.49 -4.20 1.33
C ILE A 77 6.76 -3.88 2.79
N GLU A 78 6.70 -4.89 3.67
CA GLU A 78 6.91 -4.70 5.10
C GLU A 78 8.28 -4.12 5.37
N THR A 79 9.33 -4.71 4.79
CA THR A 79 10.72 -4.29 5.01
C THR A 79 10.97 -2.88 4.49
N ALA A 80 10.51 -2.57 3.26
CA ALA A 80 10.70 -1.25 2.66
C ALA A 80 9.90 -0.14 3.37
N ALA A 81 8.66 -0.42 3.79
CA ALA A 81 7.80 0.55 4.44
C ALA A 81 8.13 0.78 5.94
N ARG A 82 8.84 -0.15 6.58
CA ARG A 82 9.14 -0.10 8.02
C ARG A 82 10.09 1.04 8.36
N THR A 83 9.69 1.86 9.33
CA THR A 83 10.54 2.85 10.01
C THR A 83 10.75 2.52 11.49
N GLY A 84 9.99 1.56 12.02
CA GLY A 84 10.00 1.19 13.44
C GLY A 84 9.22 2.17 14.33
N LYS A 85 8.60 3.20 13.74
CA LYS A 85 7.83 4.22 14.46
C LYS A 85 6.33 3.97 14.29
N ILE A 86 5.54 4.43 15.27
CA ILE A 86 4.08 4.39 15.20
C ILE A 86 3.58 4.98 13.87
N GLY A 87 2.61 4.31 13.26
CA GLY A 87 1.95 4.77 12.03
C GLY A 87 2.61 4.33 10.73
N ASP A 88 3.52 3.34 10.76
CA ASP A 88 4.07 2.72 9.54
C ASP A 88 2.98 2.14 8.63
N GLY A 89 1.91 1.60 9.22
CA GLY A 89 0.69 1.26 8.50
C GLY A 89 0.29 -0.21 8.64
N LYS A 90 -0.36 -0.75 7.61
CA LYS A 90 -0.87 -2.14 7.59
C LYS A 90 -0.86 -2.71 6.17
N ILE A 91 -0.74 -4.03 6.07
CA ILE A 91 -0.90 -4.80 4.83
C ILE A 91 -2.15 -5.67 4.99
N PHE A 92 -2.99 -5.70 3.96
CA PHE A 92 -4.17 -6.55 3.85
C PHE A 92 -4.03 -7.43 2.61
N VAL A 93 -4.55 -8.65 2.69
CA VAL A 93 -4.51 -9.62 1.61
C VAL A 93 -5.92 -10.10 1.33
N TYR A 94 -6.36 -9.96 0.09
CA TYR A 94 -7.67 -10.40 -0.38
C TYR A 94 -7.50 -11.47 -1.46
N ASN A 95 -8.40 -12.45 -1.47
CA ASN A 95 -8.46 -13.41 -2.57
C ASN A 95 -8.96 -12.71 -3.83
N LEU A 96 -8.27 -12.94 -4.96
CA LEU A 96 -8.76 -12.56 -6.28
C LEU A 96 -9.26 -13.82 -7.00
N GLU A 97 -10.55 -13.84 -7.29
CA GLU A 97 -11.17 -14.92 -8.07
C GLU A 97 -10.74 -14.85 -9.54
N GLN A 98 -10.61 -13.63 -10.09
CA GLN A 98 -10.25 -13.41 -11.49
C GLN A 98 -9.50 -12.09 -11.66
N VAL A 99 -8.56 -12.09 -12.61
CA VAL A 99 -7.91 -10.89 -13.16
C VAL A 99 -8.03 -10.97 -14.68
N VAL A 100 -8.25 -9.83 -15.34
CA VAL A 100 -8.35 -9.73 -16.80
C VAL A 100 -7.51 -8.56 -17.29
N ARG A 101 -6.61 -8.80 -18.24
CA ARG A 101 -5.81 -7.75 -18.86
C ARG A 101 -6.60 -7.12 -20.00
N ILE A 102 -7.08 -5.89 -19.81
CA ILE A 102 -7.95 -5.20 -20.78
C ILE A 102 -7.36 -5.18 -22.21
N ARG A 103 -6.04 -4.99 -22.34
CA ARG A 103 -5.38 -4.86 -23.65
C ARG A 103 -5.41 -6.14 -24.49
N THR A 104 -5.32 -7.31 -23.86
CA THR A 104 -5.11 -8.61 -24.54
C THR A 104 -6.27 -9.58 -24.33
N GLY A 105 -7.08 -9.38 -23.30
CA GLY A 105 -8.11 -10.33 -22.87
C GLY A 105 -7.57 -11.53 -22.08
N GLU A 106 -6.26 -11.59 -21.82
CA GLU A 106 -5.65 -12.61 -20.96
C GLU A 106 -6.30 -12.61 -19.59
N THR A 107 -6.39 -13.79 -18.96
CA THR A 107 -7.06 -13.97 -17.68
C THR A 107 -6.18 -14.70 -16.67
N GLY A 108 -6.51 -14.57 -15.39
CA GLY A 108 -5.79 -15.26 -14.34
C GLY A 108 -4.35 -14.76 -14.23
N ASN A 109 -3.40 -15.68 -14.08
CA ASN A 109 -1.99 -15.35 -13.90
C ASN A 109 -1.35 -14.71 -15.14
N GLU A 110 -1.82 -15.03 -16.35
CA GLU A 110 -1.34 -14.41 -17.59
C GLU A 110 -1.70 -12.92 -17.68
N ALA A 111 -2.71 -12.49 -16.91
CA ALA A 111 -3.18 -11.12 -16.87
C ALA A 111 -2.39 -10.19 -15.92
N LEU A 112 -1.55 -10.76 -15.05
CA LEU A 112 -0.77 -10.02 -14.04
C LEU A 112 0.39 -9.23 -14.64
#